data_AF-A0A090KSV6-F1
#
_entry.id   AF-A0A090KSV6-F1
#
_cell.length_a   1.000
_cell.length_b   1.000
_cell.length_c   1.000
_cell.angle_alpha   90.00
_cell.angle_beta   90.00
_cell.angle_gamma   90.00
#
_symmetry.space_group_name_H-M   'P 1'
#
loop_
_entity.id
_entity.type
_entity.pdbx_description
1 polymer ?
#
loop_
_entity_poly.entity_id
_entity_poly.type
_entity_poly.pdbx_seq_one_letter_code
_entity_poly.pdbx_strand_id
1 'polypeptide(L)' 'MGILSGNPKNEPLHYGEVFGIWSFLFTSQACVAAYQTMLNHAGDGDLKELIHEAITASQEEM' A
#
# COMPACT_ATOMS: atom_id res chain seq x y z
N MET A 1 2.32 32.89 3.13
CA MET A 1 1.99 31.52 3.59
C MET A 1 0.52 31.50 3.99
N GLY A 2 -0.36 31.18 3.05
CA GLY A 2 -1.81 31.10 3.23
C GLY A 2 -2.38 30.03 2.32
N ILE A 3 -3.61 29.60 2.58
CA ILE A 3 -4.31 28.45 1.98
C ILE A 3 -4.56 28.53 0.44
N LEU A 4 -4.00 29.54 -0.24
CA LEU A 4 -4.13 29.76 -1.70
C LEU A 4 -2.80 30.24 -2.30
N SER A 5 -1.67 29.73 -1.80
CA SER A 5 -0.33 30.12 -2.29
C SER A 5 0.06 29.50 -3.64
N GLY A 6 -0.79 28.62 -4.20
CA GLY A 6 -0.57 27.94 -5.48
C GLY A 6 0.40 26.75 -5.41
N ASN A 7 1.03 26.50 -4.26
CA ASN A 7 1.78 25.28 -4.01
C ASN A 7 0.87 24.25 -3.29
N PRO A 8 0.42 23.17 -3.97
CA PRO A 8 -0.53 22.23 -3.40
C PRO A 8 0.01 21.47 -2.18
N LYS A 9 1.33 21.38 -2.00
CA LYS A 9 1.94 20.75 -0.81
C LYS A 9 1.80 21.60 0.46
N ASN A 10 1.48 22.89 0.32
CA ASN A 10 1.23 23.80 1.43
C ASN A 10 -0.27 23.91 1.76
N GLU A 11 -1.12 23.22 1.01
CA GLU A 11 -2.57 23.19 1.22
C GLU A 11 -2.92 21.94 2.06
N PRO A 12 -3.89 22.03 2.99
CA PRO A 12 -4.29 20.88 3.77
C PRO A 12 -5.02 19.86 2.90
N LEU A 13 -4.76 18.57 3.15
CA LEU A 13 -5.54 17.50 2.54
C LEU A 13 -6.99 17.54 3.03
N HIS A 14 -7.92 17.29 2.12
CA HIS A 14 -9.32 17.07 2.44
C HIS A 14 -9.48 15.70 3.11
N TYR A 15 -10.57 15.54 3.87
CA TYR A 15 -10.83 14.31 4.62
C TYR A 15 -10.83 13.06 3.75
N GLY A 16 -11.36 13.14 2.53
CA GLY A 16 -11.34 12.03 1.58
C GLY A 16 -9.94 11.64 1.11
N GLU A 17 -9.05 12.63 0.96
CA GLU A 17 -7.65 12.39 0.57
C GLU A 17 -6.87 11.75 1.72
N VAL A 18 -7.03 12.26 2.94
CA VAL A 18 -6.44 11.67 4.16
C VAL A 18 -6.94 10.24 4.35
N PHE A 19 -8.25 10.03 4.28
CA PHE A 19 -8.85 8.71 4.44
C PHE A 19 -8.37 7.74 3.35
N GLY A 20 -8.35 8.18 2.10
CA GLY A 20 -7.90 7.36 0.97
C GLY A 20 -6.45 6.90 1.11
N ILE A 21 -5.53 7.84 1.42
CA ILE A 21 -4.10 7.51 1.63
C ILE A 21 -3.93 6.57 2.81
N TRP A 22 -4.60 6.84 3.94
CA TRP A 22 -4.52 5.98 5.12
C TRP A 22 -5.07 4.57 4.85
N SER A 23 -6.23 4.46 4.19
CA SER A 23 -6.83 3.16 3.85
C SER A 23 -5.99 2.38 2.84
N PHE A 24 -5.36 3.07 1.90
CA PHE A 24 -4.40 2.46 0.97
C PHE A 24 -3.21 1.86 1.73
N LEU A 25 -2.52 2.66 2.55
CA LEU A 25 -1.38 2.19 3.35
C LEU A 25 -1.76 1.03 4.27
N PHE A 26 -2.91 1.12 4.95
CA PHE A 26 -3.42 0.06 5.81
C PHE A 26 -3.66 -1.24 5.03
N THR A 27 -4.25 -1.13 3.84
CA THR A 27 -4.55 -2.29 2.98
C THR A 27 -3.27 -2.91 2.43
N SER A 28 -2.30 -2.11 1.97
CA SER A 28 -1.00 -2.60 1.50
C SER A 28 -0.27 -3.40 2.59
N GLN A 29 -0.28 -2.93 3.84
CA GLN A 29 0.26 -3.68 4.98
C GLN A 29 -0.49 -5.00 5.23
N ALA A 30 -1.82 -4.98 5.18
CA ALA A 30 -2.63 -6.18 5.32
C ALA A 30 -2.35 -7.21 4.22
N CYS A 31 -2.17 -6.75 2.97
CA CYS A 31 -1.79 -7.59 1.83
C CYS A 31 -0.44 -8.28 2.06
N VAL A 32 0.58 -7.56 2.54
CA VAL A 32 1.90 -8.15 2.86
C VAL A 32 1.74 -9.30 3.87
N ALA A 33 1.00 -9.08 4.96
CA ALA A 33 0.78 -10.11 5.98
C ALA A 33 -0.03 -11.31 5.45
N ALA A 34 -1.05 -11.05 4.64
CA ALA A 34 -1.86 -12.09 4.01
C ALA A 34 -1.03 -12.92 3.03
N TYR A 35 -0.24 -12.29 2.16
CA TYR A 35 0.61 -12.97 1.19
C TYR A 35 1.75 -13.75 1.84
N GLN A 36 2.35 -13.26 2.91
CA GLN A 36 3.30 -14.05 3.71
C GLN A 36 2.64 -15.31 4.29
N THR A 37 1.39 -15.19 4.75
CA THR A 37 0.62 -16.36 5.19
C THR A 37 0.39 -17.33 4.03
N MET A 38 -0.03 -16.84 2.86
CA MET A 38 -0.25 -17.68 1.67
C MET A 38 1.04 -18.36 1.19
N LEU A 39 2.17 -17.66 1.21
CA LEU A 39 3.48 -18.18 0.81
C LEU A 39 3.86 -19.42 1.64
N ASN A 40 3.62 -19.37 2.95
CA ASN A 40 3.86 -20.48 3.87
C ASN A 40 2.95 -21.70 3.62
N HIS A 41 1.81 -21.50 2.95
CA HIS A 41 0.83 -22.55 2.64
C HIS A 41 0.84 -23.00 1.18
N ALA A 42 1.56 -22.30 0.30
CA ALA A 42 1.70 -22.70 -1.10
C ALA A 42 2.65 -23.91 -1.22
N GLY A 43 2.27 -24.88 -2.03
CA GLY A 43 3.12 -26.03 -2.39
C GLY A 43 3.81 -25.86 -3.75
N ASP A 44 3.14 -25.18 -4.69
CA ASP A 44 3.60 -24.98 -6.05
C ASP A 44 4.70 -23.91 -6.15
N GLY A 45 5.73 -24.18 -6.97
CA GLY A 45 6.91 -23.31 -7.09
C GLY A 45 6.61 -22.01 -7.80
N ASP A 46 5.92 -22.06 -8.93
CA ASP A 46 5.60 -20.88 -9.74
C ASP A 46 4.62 -19.96 -8.98
N LEU A 47 3.67 -20.54 -8.24
CA LEU A 47 2.79 -19.78 -7.36
C LEU A 47 3.56 -19.06 -6.24
N LYS A 48 4.61 -19.66 -5.67
CA LYS A 48 5.42 -18.98 -4.66
C LYS A 48 6.15 -17.76 -5.22
N GLU A 49 6.68 -17.85 -6.43
CA GLU A 49 7.32 -16.72 -7.10
C GLU A 49 6.33 -15.57 -7.32
N LEU A 50 5.10 -15.88 -7.78
CA LEU A 50 4.04 -14.87 -7.93
C LEU A 50 3.66 -14.23 -6.59
N ILE A 51 3.58 -15.01 -5.51
CA ILE A 51 3.29 -14.48 -4.17
C ILE A 51 4.45 -13.59 -3.68
N HIS A 52 5.71 -13.96 -3.97
CA HIS A 52 6.88 -13.15 -3.66
C HIS A 52 6.88 -11.81 -4.40
N GLU A 53 6.53 -11.81 -5.68
CA GLU A 53 6.36 -10.58 -6.47
C GLU A 53 5.25 -9.70 -5.88
N ALA A 54 4.11 -10.29 -5.49
CA ALA A 54 3.00 -9.55 -4.88
C ALA A 54 3.36 -8.94 -3.52
N ILE A 55 4.17 -9.63 -2.71
CA ILE A 55 4.72 -9.08 -1.45
C ILE A 55 5.62 -7.87 -1.76
N THR A 56 6.51 -8.00 -2.75
CA THR A 56 7.45 -6.93 -3.13
C THR A 56 6.70 -5.69 -3.61
N ALA A 57 5.75 -5.87 -4.53
CA ALA A 57 4.92 -4.77 -5.02
C ALA A 57 4.13 -4.08 -3.88
N SER A 58 3.56 -4.86 -2.95
CA SER A 58 2.83 -4.28 -1.81
C SER A 58 3.74 -3.49 -0.86
N GLN A 59 5.02 -3.85 -0.75
CA GLN A 59 6.00 -3.13 0.07
C GLN A 59 6.54 -1.88 -0.63
N GLU A 60 6.68 -1.88 -1.95
CA GLU A 60 7.10 -0.71 -2.74
C GLU A 60 6.05 0.40 -2.74
N GLU A 61 4.78 0.03 -2.68
CA GLU A 61 3.63 0.95 -2.66
C GLU A 61 3.32 1.49 -1.24
N MET A 62 4.00 1.03 -0.18
CA MET A 62 3.86 1.55 1.19
C MET A 62 4.71 2.81 1.43
#